data_AF-A0A6G4WWW8-F1
#
_entry.id   AF-A0A6G4WWW8-F1
#
_cell.length_a   1.000
_cell.length_b   1.000
_cell.length_c   1.000
_cell.angle_alpha   90.00
_cell.angle_beta   90.00
_cell.angle_gamma   90.00
#
_symmetry.space_group_name_H-M   'P 1'
#
loop_
_entity.id
_entity.type
_entity.pdbx_description
1 polymer ?
#
loop_
_entity_poly.entity_id
_entity_poly.type
_entity_poly.pdbx_seq_one_letter_code
_entity_poly.pdbx_strand_id
1 'polypeptide(L)'
;MTAKSGTLSKAKDFKKSKPGTYLSIGSTLFGAVSVAKQVRKAREEADILKLVDAAVSAAAIATGVALLVRELRRMNSDDVLADD
;
A
#
# COMPACT_ATOMS: atom_id res chain seq x y z
N MET A 1 28.28 9.45 -8.73
CA MET A 1 27.26 8.38 -8.78
C MET A 1 25.89 9.02 -9.01
N THR A 2 25.45 9.15 -10.27
CA THR A 2 24.21 9.81 -10.69
C THR A 2 23.13 8.76 -10.99
N ALA A 3 22.36 8.38 -9.96
CA ALA A 3 21.29 7.40 -10.13
C ALA A 3 19.97 8.06 -10.57
N LYS A 4 19.57 7.80 -11.82
CA LYS A 4 18.22 7.31 -12.15
C LYS A 4 16.99 8.23 -11.86
N SER A 5 17.09 9.54 -12.05
CA SER A 5 15.92 10.45 -11.93
C SER A 5 14.79 10.12 -12.92
N GLY A 6 15.10 9.80 -14.19
CA GLY A 6 14.10 9.60 -15.24
C GLY A 6 13.19 8.38 -15.09
N THR A 7 13.64 7.29 -14.46
CA THR A 7 12.78 6.09 -14.30
C THR A 7 11.79 6.24 -13.16
N LEU A 8 12.14 7.03 -12.14
CA LEU A 8 11.26 7.35 -11.02
C LEU A 8 10.10 8.24 -11.47
N SER A 9 10.37 9.25 -12.30
CA SER A 9 9.33 10.12 -12.89
C SER A 9 8.40 9.33 -13.80
N LYS A 10 8.93 8.47 -14.68
CA LYS A 10 8.13 7.66 -15.60
C LYS A 10 7.21 6.67 -14.88
N ALA A 11 7.64 6.11 -13.74
CA ALA A 11 6.80 5.28 -12.89
C ALA A 11 5.69 6.09 -12.17
N LYS A 12 5.95 7.37 -11.86
CA LYS A 12 4.96 8.28 -11.27
C LYS A 12 3.89 8.69 -12.29
N ASP A 13 4.31 9.01 -13.52
CA ASP A 13 3.41 9.32 -14.64
C ASP A 13 2.57 8.11 -15.06
N PHE A 14 3.17 6.92 -15.06
CA PHE A 14 2.44 5.69 -15.36
C PHE A 14 1.36 5.40 -14.30
N LYS A 15 1.61 5.70 -13.02
CA LYS A 15 0.58 5.61 -11.95
C LYS A 15 -0.55 6.62 -12.10
N LYS A 16 -0.31 7.83 -12.64
CA LYS A 16 -1.35 8.84 -12.92
C LYS A 16 -2.18 8.51 -14.19
N SER A 17 -1.73 7.58 -15.02
CA SER A 17 -2.44 7.19 -16.25
C SER A 17 -3.66 6.29 -15.98
N LYS A 18 -4.72 6.38 -16.80
CA LYS A 18 -5.93 5.54 -16.71
C LYS A 18 -5.63 4.03 -16.54
N PRO A 19 -4.78 3.39 -17.35
CA PRO A 19 -4.42 1.98 -17.16
C PRO A 19 -3.63 1.75 -15.86
N GLY A 20 -2.76 2.69 -15.46
CA GLY A 20 -2.06 2.63 -14.17
C GLY A 20 -2.97 2.73 -12.97
N THR A 21 -4.04 3.53 -13.06
CA THR A 21 -5.08 3.63 -12.02
C THR A 21 -5.80 2.30 -11.83
N TYR A 22 -6.27 1.66 -12.91
CA TYR A 22 -6.92 0.35 -12.82
C TYR A 22 -5.99 -0.74 -12.27
N LEU A 23 -4.72 -0.74 -12.68
CA LEU A 23 -3.72 -1.69 -12.19
C LEU A 23 -3.42 -1.46 -10.69
N SER A 24 -3.38 -0.19 -10.25
CA SER A 24 -3.17 0.16 -8.83
C SER A 24 -4.36 -0.24 -7.96
N ILE A 25 -5.59 -0.04 -8.43
CA ILE A 25 -6.82 -0.44 -7.73
C ILE A 25 -6.93 -1.97 -7.70
N GLY A 26 -6.70 -2.64 -8.84
CA GLY A 26 -6.75 -4.09 -8.95
C GLY A 26 -5.73 -4.79 -8.04
N SER A 27 -4.49 -4.30 -8.02
CA SER A 27 -3.45 -4.85 -7.13
C SER A 27 -3.74 -4.59 -5.65
N THR A 28 -4.31 -3.44 -5.31
CA THR A 28 -4.71 -3.11 -3.93
C THR A 28 -5.84 -4.01 -3.45
N LEU A 29 -6.90 -4.17 -4.25
CA LEU A 29 -8.03 -5.03 -3.90
C LEU A 29 -7.60 -6.50 -3.78
N PHE A 30 -6.75 -6.98 -4.69
CA PHE A 30 -6.19 -8.33 -4.63
C PHE A 30 -5.36 -8.55 -3.35
N GLY A 31 -4.52 -7.57 -2.99
CA GLY A 31 -3.76 -7.59 -1.73
C GLY A 31 -4.66 -7.63 -0.50
N ALA A 32 -5.68 -6.77 -0.45
CA ALA A 32 -6.62 -6.70 0.66
C ALA A 32 -7.39 -8.02 0.87
N VAL A 33 -7.89 -8.63 -0.21
CA VAL A 33 -8.60 -9.92 -0.15
C VAL A 33 -7.67 -11.05 0.33
N SER A 34 -6.42 -11.05 -0.12
CA SER A 34 -5.43 -12.07 0.25
C SER A 34 -5.06 -12.01 1.73
N VAL A 35 -4.90 -10.80 2.29
CA VAL A 35 -4.69 -10.59 3.74
C VAL A 35 -5.92 -11.05 4.53
N ALA A 36 -7.13 -10.69 4.10
CA ALA A 36 -8.36 -11.12 4.76
C ALA A 36 -8.50 -12.65 4.84
N LYS A 37 -8.12 -13.39 3.78
CA LYS A 37 -8.11 -14.86 3.77
C LYS A 37 -7.09 -15.46 4.74
N GLN A 38 -5.88 -14.90 4.80
CA GLN A 38 -4.83 -15.39 5.71
C GLN A 38 -5.21 -15.16 7.17
N VAL A 39 -5.79 -14.00 7.50
CA VAL A 39 -6.29 -13.70 8.84
C VAL A 39 -7.40 -14.67 9.24
N ARG A 40 -8.35 -14.98 8.34
CA ARG A 40 -9.41 -15.97 8.63
C ARG A 40 -8.85 -17.35 8.92
N LYS A 41 -7.90 -17.83 8.11
CA LYS A 41 -7.30 -19.16 8.26
C LYS A 41 -6.48 -19.27 9.56
N ALA A 42 -5.71 -18.23 9.90
CA ALA A 42 -4.95 -18.19 11.15
C ALA A 42 -5.84 -18.22 12.40
N ARG A 43 -7.08 -17.72 12.31
CA ARG A 43 -8.06 -17.83 13.42
C ARG A 43 -8.64 -19.23 13.59
N GLU A 44 -8.77 -20.00 12.52
CA GLU A 44 -9.33 -21.36 12.57
C GLU A 44 -8.37 -22.36 13.22
N GLU A 45 -7.05 -22.17 13.08
CA GLU A 45 -6.03 -23.09 13.60
C GLU A 45 -5.71 -22.93 15.11
N ALA A 46 -6.29 -21.93 15.79
CA ALA A 46 -6.20 -21.69 17.25
C ALA A 46 -4.79 -21.76 17.89
N ASP A 47 -3.74 -21.52 17.10
CA ASP A 47 -2.36 -21.53 17.54
C ASP A 47 -2.01 -20.18 18.19
N ILE A 48 -2.03 -20.14 19.52
CA ILE A 48 -1.84 -18.91 20.31
C ILE A 48 -0.50 -18.21 19.98
N LEU A 49 0.55 -18.99 19.72
CA LEU A 49 1.87 -18.43 19.37
C LEU A 49 1.83 -17.75 18.00
N LYS A 50 1.19 -18.40 17.01
CA LYS A 50 0.93 -17.77 15.71
C LYS A 50 -0.02 -16.58 15.79
N LEU A 51 -1.00 -16.58 16.70
CA LEU A 51 -1.92 -15.44 16.86
C LEU A 51 -1.18 -14.19 17.33
N VAL A 52 -0.22 -14.32 18.25
CA VAL A 52 0.60 -13.19 18.71
C VAL A 52 1.52 -12.70 17.60
N ASP A 53 2.23 -13.61 16.91
CA ASP A 53 3.08 -13.25 15.77
C ASP A 53 2.28 -12.58 14.63
N ALA A 54 1.09 -13.11 14.35
CA ALA A 54 0.16 -12.52 13.39
C ALA A 54 -0.33 -11.14 13.83
N ALA A 55 -0.57 -10.91 15.13
CA ALA A 55 -0.97 -9.60 15.64
C ALA A 55 0.15 -8.57 15.50
N VAL A 56 1.39 -8.94 15.84
CA VAL A 56 2.57 -8.07 15.66
C VAL A 56 2.79 -7.77 14.17
N SER A 57 2.72 -8.80 13.32
CA SER A 57 2.83 -8.66 11.87
C SER A 57 1.71 -7.77 11.29
N ALA A 58 0.47 -7.94 11.76
CA ALA A 58 -0.65 -7.10 11.35
C ALA A 58 -0.44 -5.64 11.76
N ALA A 59 0.10 -5.38 12.95
CA ALA A 59 0.42 -4.02 13.39
C ALA A 59 1.53 -3.38 12.54
N ALA A 60 2.57 -4.15 12.17
CA ALA A 60 3.62 -3.68 11.28
C ALA A 60 3.08 -3.35 9.88
N ILE A 61 2.23 -4.22 9.32
CA ILE A 61 1.55 -3.99 8.03
C ILE A 61 0.67 -2.75 8.11
N ALA A 62 -0.17 -2.63 9.14
CA ALA A 62 -1.05 -1.49 9.34
C ALA A 62 -0.26 -0.18 9.44
N THR A 63 0.89 -0.20 10.12
CA THR A 63 1.80 0.96 10.21
C THR A 63 2.39 1.31 8.85
N GLY A 64 2.85 0.33 8.08
CA GLY A 64 3.33 0.54 6.72
C GLY A 64 2.24 1.16 5.81
N VAL A 65 1.01 0.65 5.90
CA VAL A 65 -0.14 1.19 5.18
C VAL A 65 -0.47 2.62 5.65
N ALA A 66 -0.44 2.90 6.95
CA ALA A 66 -0.69 4.24 7.48
C ALA A 66 0.34 5.27 6.97
N LEU A 67 1.62 4.90 6.92
CA LEU A 67 2.66 5.74 6.34
C LEU A 67 2.43 5.98 4.84
N LEU A 68 2.05 4.94 4.09
CA LEU A 68 1.71 5.07 2.67
C LEU A 68 0.50 6.00 2.46
N VAL A 69 -0.58 5.82 3.22
CA VAL A 69 -1.77 6.68 3.14
C VAL A 69 -1.44 8.12 3.50
N ARG A 70 -0.61 8.35 4.53
CA ARG A 70 -0.14 9.68 4.89
C ARG A 70 0.62 10.34 3.73
N GLU A 71 1.50 9.60 3.07
CA GLU A 71 2.27 10.12 1.95
C GLU A 71 1.41 10.35 0.70
N LEU A 72 0.46 9.45 0.40
CA LEU A 72 -0.52 9.65 -0.67
C LEU A 72 -1.37 10.90 -0.43
N ARG A 73 -1.82 11.12 0.81
CA ARG A 73 -2.60 12.30 1.20
C ARG A 73 -1.77 13.58 1.10
N ARG A 74 -0.50 13.54 1.50
CA ARG A 74 0.44 14.65 1.34
C ARG A 74 0.64 15.01 -0.13
N MET A 75 0.92 14.03 -0.99
CA MET A 75 1.07 14.26 -2.43
C MET A 75 -0.19 14.83 -3.09
N ASN A 76 -1.38 14.45 -2.61
CA ASN A 76 -2.64 15.03 -3.07
C ASN A 76 -2.86 16.46 -2.56
N SER A 77 -2.46 16.77 -1.32
CA SER A 77 -2.57 18.12 -0.74
C SER A 77 -1.59 19.12 -1.36
N ASP A 78 -0.37 18.69 -1.71
CA ASP A 78 0.64 19.56 -2.37
C ASP A 78 0.29 19.84 -3.85
N ASP A 79 -0.55 19.02 -4.51
CA ASP A 79 -1.03 19.24 -5.90
C ASP A 79 -2.16 20.30 -5.98
N VAL A 80 -2.77 20.68 -4.84
CA VAL A 80 -3.87 21.67 -4.76
C VAL A 80 -3.37 23.11 -4.53
N LEU A 81 -2.12 23.31 -4.11
CA LEU A 81 -1.49 24.64 -3.97
C LEU A 81 -0.84 25.16 -5.26
N ALA A 82 -1.03 24.48 -6.40
CA ALA A 82 -0.44 24.85 -7.69
C ALA A 82 -1.37 25.68 -8.59
N ASP A 83 -2.51 26.13 -8.08
CA ASP A 83 -3.49 26.98 -8.79
C ASP A 83 -3.81 28.22 -7.91
N ASP A 84 -2.86 29.17 -7.85
CA ASP A 84 -3.05 30.59 -7.49
C ASP A 84 -1.80 31.39 -7.93
#